data_AF-A0A381ILY8-F1
#
_entry.id   AF-A0A381ILY8-F1
#
_cell.length_a   1.000
_cell.length_b   1.000
_cell.length_c   1.000
_cell.angle_alpha   90.00
_cell.angle_beta   90.00
_cell.angle_gamma   90.00
#
_symmetry.space_group_name_H-M   'P 1'
#
loop_
_entity.id
_entity.type
_entity.pdbx_description
1 polymer ?
#
loop_
_entity_poly.entity_id
_entity_poly.type
_entity_poly.pdbx_seq_one_letter_code
_entity_poly.pdbx_strand_id
1 'polypeptide(L)'
;MTTNIVDFCDDQSRQSSFFCPVCGSSNNKSCVLTAKNTQPTLDANSTLYLYRCDSCRSLVYHPYPSIDYTQHTSSELSIRDYVEFNAAIDLISKNILKVIPDDGRPGRLLDIGCGFGFGLDSVRSMLAWQVKGFEPSRYGDQGREQLGLDIINDFATPNLNQEQLFDIVHCSEVVEHVHDPHEFIAILKSYLTEDGVLILTTPDADRIHSRTNPSSLLALLSPGAHTIIFSAEALMEALKKAGLHYVQVDTSAPSMLMYASRSPLKFQGRSADHLAMLVHRYLQEALGKARPGSSLEIGLRYRLFRGAMDSGDYALAERAFAPILAVADPSLGDIATLDDFATRWPLCIAASTYYRGMLLLIHTGDYVGAASFFRSAFRLCRKKIELSPATAVVESDLIWRAVYHEALALKYLGNNLRSLALLASFVDFQHTLQPPVPEDLQQAVTALRDDLGAEFQML
;
A
#
# COMPACT_ATOMS: atom_id res chain seq x y z
N MET A 1 7.75 22.80 17.43
CA MET A 1 6.53 22.12 17.89
C MET A 1 5.83 21.58 16.65
N THR A 2 6.05 20.32 16.31
CA THR A 2 5.32 19.67 15.21
C THR A 2 3.87 19.51 15.65
N THR A 3 2.95 20.27 15.07
CA THR A 3 1.52 20.01 15.18
C THR A 3 1.26 18.61 14.64
N ASN A 4 0.73 17.71 15.47
CA ASN A 4 0.35 16.38 15.03
C ASN A 4 -0.68 16.47 13.90
N ILE A 5 -0.54 15.63 12.88
CA ILE A 5 -1.51 15.55 11.78
C ILE A 5 -2.78 14.85 12.26
N VAL A 6 -2.67 13.94 13.23
CA VAL A 6 -3.75 13.14 13.79
C VAL A 6 -3.69 13.21 15.31
N ASP A 7 -4.82 13.50 15.95
CA ASP A 7 -4.98 13.53 17.40
C ASP A 7 -6.21 12.70 17.79
N PHE A 8 -6.02 11.67 18.63
CA PHE A 8 -7.12 10.86 19.14
C PHE A 8 -7.95 11.64 20.16
N CYS A 9 -9.27 11.48 20.12
CA CYS A 9 -10.19 12.11 21.07
C CYS A 9 -10.07 11.40 22.43
N ASP A 10 -9.63 12.13 23.48
CA ASP A 10 -9.40 11.60 24.84
C ASP A 10 -10.68 11.18 25.59
N ASP A 11 -11.86 11.56 25.10
CA ASP A 11 -13.13 11.26 25.76
C ASP A 11 -14.28 11.17 24.74
N GLN A 12 -15.27 10.31 25.00
CA GLN A 12 -16.49 10.14 24.19
C GLN A 12 -17.42 11.38 24.22
N SER A 13 -16.94 12.52 24.74
CA SER A 13 -17.71 13.74 25.00
C SER A 13 -18.12 14.49 23.72
N ARG A 14 -17.41 14.30 22.60
CA ARG A 14 -17.84 14.83 21.30
C ARG A 14 -18.74 13.83 20.59
N GLN A 15 -20.03 14.03 20.78
CA GLN A 15 -21.10 13.28 20.17
C GLN A 15 -21.77 14.08 19.06
N SER A 16 -22.17 13.40 17.99
CA SER A 16 -22.93 14.02 16.89
C SER A 16 -24.05 13.11 16.42
N SER A 17 -25.17 13.72 16.07
CA SER A 17 -26.35 13.04 15.55
C SER A 17 -26.52 13.40 14.08
N PHE A 18 -26.05 12.52 13.21
CA PHE A 18 -26.28 12.55 11.76
C PHE A 18 -26.64 11.16 11.26
N PHE A 19 -27.17 11.04 10.03
CA PHE A 19 -27.44 9.74 9.43
C PHE A 19 -26.15 9.05 9.00
N CYS A 20 -25.93 7.83 9.47
CA CYS A 20 -24.78 7.03 9.01
C CYS A 20 -25.00 6.61 7.54
N PRO A 21 -24.05 6.86 6.62
CA PRO A 21 -24.17 6.46 5.20
C PRO A 21 -24.16 4.93 5.04
N VAL A 22 -23.52 4.22 5.97
CA VAL A 22 -23.28 2.78 5.87
C VAL A 22 -24.52 2.01 6.30
N CYS A 23 -25.10 2.36 7.45
CA CYS A 23 -26.22 1.60 8.03
C CYS A 23 -27.54 2.37 8.10
N GLY A 24 -27.59 3.64 7.74
CA GLY A 24 -28.78 4.50 7.82
C GLY A 24 -29.19 4.90 9.24
N SER A 25 -28.46 4.46 10.27
CA SER A 25 -28.83 4.74 11.66
C SER A 25 -28.62 6.21 12.03
N SER A 26 -29.65 6.80 12.65
CA SER A 26 -29.60 8.12 13.32
C SER A 26 -29.11 8.06 14.76
N ASN A 27 -28.65 6.89 15.24
CA ASN A 27 -28.07 6.74 16.58
C ASN A 27 -26.84 7.64 16.73
N ASN A 28 -26.41 7.79 17.97
CA ASN A 28 -25.25 8.61 18.29
C ASN A 28 -23.97 8.14 17.57
N LYS A 29 -23.07 9.09 17.30
CA LYS A 29 -21.71 8.83 16.84
C LYS A 29 -20.70 9.56 17.71
N SER A 30 -19.68 8.83 18.12
CA SER A 30 -18.65 9.32 19.04
C SER A 30 -17.39 9.70 18.28
N CYS A 31 -16.78 10.85 18.56
CA CYS A 31 -15.49 11.23 17.99
C CYS A 31 -14.43 10.16 18.32
N VAL A 32 -13.68 9.72 17.32
CA VAL A 32 -12.50 8.85 17.49
C VAL A 32 -11.23 9.68 17.44
N LEU A 33 -11.12 10.57 16.47
CA LEU A 33 -9.95 11.41 16.26
C LEU A 33 -10.29 12.66 15.46
N THR A 34 -9.37 13.62 15.52
CA THR A 34 -9.28 14.73 14.57
C THR A 34 -8.06 14.57 13.69
N ALA A 35 -8.16 14.99 12.44
CA ALA A 35 -7.04 15.00 11.51
C ALA A 35 -6.97 16.31 10.74
N LYS A 36 -5.77 16.74 10.38
CA LYS A 36 -5.57 17.84 9.43
C LYS A 36 -5.87 17.33 8.03
N ASN A 37 -6.69 18.08 7.29
CA ASN A 37 -6.91 17.81 5.88
C ASN A 37 -5.58 17.80 5.12
N THR A 38 -5.29 16.71 4.42
CA THR A 38 -4.09 16.54 3.60
C THR A 38 -4.37 16.71 2.10
N GLN A 39 -5.62 16.94 1.70
CA GLN A 39 -6.00 17.13 0.31
C GLN A 39 -6.04 18.61 -0.09
N PRO A 40 -5.64 18.95 -1.32
CA PRO A 40 -5.59 20.35 -1.79
C PRO A 40 -6.97 20.97 -2.05
N THR A 41 -8.04 20.16 -2.09
CA THR A 41 -9.41 20.57 -2.50
C THR A 41 -10.22 21.24 -1.40
N LEU A 42 -9.82 21.08 -0.14
CA LEU A 42 -10.37 21.78 1.02
C LEU A 42 -9.28 22.70 1.57
N ASP A 43 -9.65 23.75 2.33
CA ASP A 43 -8.68 24.61 3.01
C ASP A 43 -7.61 23.72 3.68
N ALA A 44 -6.40 23.74 3.11
CA ALA A 44 -5.30 22.93 3.58
C ALA A 44 -5.05 23.33 5.04
N ASN A 45 -5.09 22.36 5.96
CA ASN A 45 -5.08 22.53 7.42
C ASN A 45 -6.42 22.71 8.15
N SER A 46 -7.55 22.63 7.45
CA SER A 46 -8.85 22.46 8.11
C SER A 46 -8.83 21.19 8.99
N THR A 47 -9.46 21.28 10.16
CA THR A 47 -9.57 20.15 11.08
C THR A 47 -10.79 19.31 10.69
N LEU A 48 -10.53 18.07 10.30
CA LEU A 48 -11.53 17.05 10.01
C LEU A 48 -11.83 16.25 11.28
N TYR A 49 -13.07 15.81 11.43
CA TYR A 49 -13.54 15.02 12.57
C TYR A 49 -13.99 13.65 12.10
N LEU A 50 -13.39 12.60 12.65
CA LEU A 50 -13.76 11.22 12.35
C LEU A 50 -14.61 10.66 13.50
N TYR A 51 -15.83 10.24 13.18
CA TYR A 51 -16.78 9.72 14.15
C TYR A 51 -17.03 8.23 13.94
N ARG A 52 -17.17 7.47 15.02
CA ARG A 52 -17.58 6.07 15.01
C ARG A 52 -19.09 5.97 15.18
N CYS A 53 -19.75 5.20 14.31
CA CYS A 53 -21.17 4.91 14.48
C CYS A 53 -21.41 3.86 15.57
N ASP A 54 -22.29 4.15 16.53
CA ASP A 54 -22.59 3.21 17.62
C ASP A 54 -23.30 1.94 17.12
N SER A 55 -24.08 2.04 16.03
CA SER A 55 -24.85 0.93 15.46
C SER A 55 -24.03 -0.06 14.62
N CYS A 56 -23.13 0.44 13.76
CA CYS A 56 -22.40 -0.41 12.81
C CYS A 56 -20.88 -0.36 12.97
N ARG A 57 -20.35 0.47 13.87
CA ARG A 57 -18.91 0.60 14.21
C ARG A 57 -18.00 1.17 13.12
N SER A 58 -18.50 1.38 11.90
CA SER A 58 -17.79 2.08 10.83
C SER A 58 -17.49 3.54 11.23
N LEU A 59 -16.42 4.10 10.66
CA LEU A 59 -16.00 5.48 10.89
C LEU A 59 -16.39 6.36 9.72
N VAL A 60 -16.77 7.60 10.00
CA VAL A 60 -17.27 8.54 9.00
C VAL A 60 -16.73 9.93 9.31
N TYR A 61 -16.17 10.60 8.31
CA TYR A 61 -15.83 12.01 8.45
C TYR A 61 -17.11 12.86 8.37
N HIS A 62 -17.28 13.77 9.33
CA HIS A 62 -18.43 14.67 9.33
C HIS A 62 -18.02 16.11 9.72
N PRO A 63 -18.36 17.13 8.89
CA PRO A 63 -19.06 17.04 7.60
C PRO A 63 -18.23 16.26 6.56
N TYR A 64 -18.90 15.73 5.54
CA TYR A 64 -18.24 14.99 4.46
C TYR A 64 -17.29 15.90 3.69
N PRO A 65 -16.02 15.51 3.51
CA PRO A 65 -15.17 16.19 2.56
C PRO A 65 -15.71 15.95 1.15
N SER A 66 -15.87 17.03 0.37
CA SER A 66 -16.22 16.95 -1.06
C SER A 66 -14.93 16.91 -1.87
N ILE A 67 -14.80 15.94 -2.77
CA ILE A 67 -13.60 15.75 -3.58
C ILE A 67 -14.00 15.56 -5.02
N ASP A 68 -13.35 16.32 -5.90
CA ASP A 68 -13.41 16.09 -7.33
C ASP A 68 -12.34 15.07 -7.73
N TYR A 69 -12.74 13.82 -7.92
CA TYR A 69 -11.81 12.76 -8.28
C TYR A 69 -11.28 12.86 -9.71
N THR A 70 -11.87 13.70 -10.58
CA THR A 70 -11.28 13.99 -11.89
C THR A 70 -9.98 14.79 -11.77
N GLN A 71 -9.77 15.45 -10.62
CA GLN A 71 -8.56 16.19 -10.28
C GLN A 71 -7.67 15.45 -9.27
N HIS A 72 -8.12 14.29 -8.76
CA HIS A 72 -7.33 13.44 -7.87
C HIS A 72 -6.11 12.96 -8.67
N THR A 73 -4.91 13.28 -8.19
CA THR A 73 -3.61 13.07 -8.88
C THR A 73 -3.39 13.89 -10.15
N SER A 74 -3.45 15.22 -10.00
CA SER A 74 -3.13 16.17 -11.06
C SER A 74 -1.63 16.36 -11.35
N SER A 75 -0.73 15.78 -10.55
CA SER A 75 0.73 15.96 -10.71
C SER A 75 1.43 14.72 -11.25
N GLU A 76 2.36 14.94 -12.19
CA GLU A 76 3.28 13.92 -12.71
C GLU A 76 4.05 13.20 -11.60
N LEU A 77 4.38 13.92 -10.52
CA LEU A 77 5.07 13.35 -9.37
C LEU A 77 4.24 12.27 -8.66
N SER A 78 2.94 12.48 -8.50
CA SER A 78 2.06 11.48 -7.84
C SER A 78 1.96 10.20 -8.66
N ILE A 79 1.83 10.34 -9.99
CA ILE A 79 1.82 9.20 -10.91
C ILE A 79 3.15 8.44 -10.83
N ARG A 80 4.26 9.19 -10.83
CA ARG A 80 5.59 8.62 -10.72
C ARG A 80 5.80 7.89 -9.40
N ASP A 81 5.35 8.45 -8.27
CA ASP A 81 5.45 7.81 -6.95
C ASP A 81 4.70 6.47 -6.90
N TYR A 82 3.49 6.45 -7.43
CA TYR A 82 2.69 5.23 -7.55
C TYR A 82 3.38 4.19 -8.44
N VAL A 83 3.74 4.56 -9.67
CA VAL A 83 4.31 3.64 -10.66
C VAL A 83 5.67 3.13 -10.22
N GLU A 84 6.57 3.99 -9.74
CA GLU A 84 7.91 3.57 -9.32
C GLU A 84 7.89 2.77 -8.01
N PHE A 85 6.95 3.03 -7.11
CA PHE A 85 7.07 2.52 -5.75
C PHE A 85 5.75 2.05 -5.10
N ASN A 86 4.75 2.92 -5.03
CA ASN A 86 3.60 2.71 -4.15
C ASN A 86 2.48 1.82 -4.72
N ALA A 87 2.51 1.45 -6.00
CA ALA A 87 1.59 0.45 -6.54
C ALA A 87 1.91 -0.95 -5.97
N ALA A 88 0.96 -1.51 -5.21
CA ALA A 88 1.04 -2.85 -4.63
C ALA A 88 0.71 -3.95 -5.66
N ILE A 89 1.46 -3.97 -6.76
CA ILE A 89 1.22 -4.85 -7.92
C ILE A 89 1.05 -6.31 -7.51
N ASP A 90 1.89 -6.81 -6.61
CA ASP A 90 1.85 -8.19 -6.18
C ASP A 90 0.58 -8.50 -5.40
N LEU A 91 0.17 -7.64 -4.46
CA LEU A 91 -1.07 -7.79 -3.69
C LEU A 91 -2.31 -7.73 -4.60
N ILE A 92 -2.39 -6.71 -5.46
CA ILE A 92 -3.50 -6.53 -6.41
C ILE A 92 -3.62 -7.77 -7.30
N SER A 93 -2.50 -8.22 -7.89
CA SER A 93 -2.47 -9.40 -8.76
C SER A 93 -2.88 -10.67 -8.01
N LYS A 94 -2.32 -10.89 -6.81
CA LYS A 94 -2.65 -12.07 -5.98
C LYS A 94 -4.13 -12.11 -5.60
N ASN A 95 -4.73 -10.96 -5.25
CA ASN A 95 -6.13 -10.87 -4.87
C ASN A 95 -7.05 -11.35 -5.99
N ILE A 96 -6.74 -10.96 -7.23
CA ILE A 96 -7.52 -11.34 -8.43
C ILE A 96 -7.20 -12.77 -8.85
N LEU A 97 -5.92 -13.12 -8.99
CA LEU A 97 -5.48 -14.45 -9.45
C LEU A 97 -5.88 -15.59 -8.50
N LYS A 98 -6.13 -15.30 -7.22
CA LYS A 98 -6.59 -16.29 -6.22
C LYS A 98 -7.99 -16.82 -6.51
N VAL A 99 -8.86 -16.03 -7.13
CA VAL A 99 -10.25 -16.44 -7.41
C VAL A 99 -10.43 -17.03 -8.81
N ILE A 100 -9.48 -16.81 -9.72
CA ILE A 100 -9.54 -17.35 -11.08
C ILE A 100 -9.21 -18.85 -11.05
N PRO A 101 -10.09 -19.74 -11.56
CA PRO A 101 -9.80 -21.16 -11.67
C PRO A 101 -8.54 -21.46 -12.48
N ASP A 102 -7.87 -22.56 -12.16
CA ASP A 102 -6.68 -23.03 -12.89
C ASP A 102 -7.05 -24.07 -13.95
N ASP A 103 -8.12 -23.82 -14.71
CA ASP A 103 -8.63 -24.70 -15.76
C ASP A 103 -8.36 -24.19 -17.18
N GLY A 104 -7.65 -23.05 -17.30
CA GLY A 104 -7.29 -22.41 -18.56
C GLY A 104 -8.46 -21.79 -19.32
N ARG A 105 -9.65 -21.71 -18.72
CA ARG A 105 -10.80 -21.11 -19.40
C ARG A 105 -10.62 -19.58 -19.49
N PRO A 106 -10.91 -18.98 -20.66
CA PRO A 106 -10.94 -17.53 -20.77
C PRO A 106 -12.10 -16.99 -19.95
N GLY A 107 -11.88 -15.84 -19.34
CA GLY A 107 -12.91 -15.09 -18.61
C GLY A 107 -12.79 -13.60 -18.84
N ARG A 108 -13.66 -12.85 -18.15
CA ARG A 108 -13.76 -11.40 -18.25
C ARG A 108 -13.55 -10.77 -16.87
N LEU A 109 -12.63 -9.81 -16.80
CA LEU A 109 -12.34 -8.99 -15.63
C LEU A 109 -12.72 -7.53 -15.90
N LEU A 110 -13.50 -6.95 -15.00
CA LEU A 110 -13.71 -5.51 -14.88
C LEU A 110 -13.00 -5.01 -13.63
N ASP A 111 -12.29 -3.90 -13.72
CA ASP A 111 -11.69 -3.22 -12.57
C ASP A 111 -12.22 -1.78 -12.48
N ILE A 112 -12.90 -1.45 -11.38
CA ILE A 112 -13.53 -0.15 -11.14
C ILE A 112 -12.63 0.65 -10.21
N GLY A 113 -12.13 1.80 -10.70
CA GLY A 113 -11.02 2.52 -10.08
C GLY A 113 -9.69 1.81 -10.31
N CYS A 114 -9.43 1.41 -11.57
CA CYS A 114 -8.29 0.53 -11.87
C CYS A 114 -6.91 1.21 -11.74
N GLY A 115 -6.87 2.52 -11.47
CA GLY A 115 -5.64 3.30 -11.44
C GLY A 115 -4.84 3.13 -12.73
N PHE A 116 -3.56 2.81 -12.61
CA PHE A 116 -2.67 2.59 -13.77
C PHE A 116 -3.00 1.27 -14.53
N GLY A 117 -3.82 0.39 -13.97
CA GLY A 117 -4.26 -0.85 -14.63
C GLY A 117 -3.35 -2.06 -14.42
N PHE A 118 -2.48 -2.08 -13.40
CA PHE A 118 -1.59 -3.22 -13.14
C PHE A 118 -2.34 -4.54 -12.86
N GLY A 119 -3.49 -4.48 -12.18
CA GLY A 119 -4.34 -5.66 -11.96
C GLY A 119 -4.86 -6.24 -13.28
N LEU A 120 -5.41 -5.37 -14.14
CA LEU A 120 -5.86 -5.73 -15.49
C LEU A 120 -4.72 -6.32 -16.33
N ASP A 121 -3.56 -5.67 -16.36
CA ASP A 121 -2.43 -6.14 -17.18
C ASP A 121 -1.86 -7.47 -16.69
N SER A 122 -1.81 -7.70 -15.37
CA SER A 122 -1.35 -8.98 -14.81
C SER A 122 -2.23 -10.15 -15.27
N VAL A 123 -3.54 -9.99 -15.24
CA VAL A 123 -4.52 -11.02 -15.63
C VAL A 123 -4.53 -11.22 -17.15
N ARG A 124 -4.49 -10.13 -17.92
CA ARG A 124 -4.37 -10.18 -19.38
C ARG A 124 -3.10 -10.90 -19.82
N SER A 125 -1.95 -10.54 -19.25
CA SER A 125 -0.65 -11.09 -19.65
C SER A 125 -0.51 -12.55 -19.23
N MET A 126 -0.93 -12.92 -18.02
CA MET A 126 -0.72 -14.28 -17.51
C MET A 126 -1.77 -15.29 -17.97
N LEU A 127 -3.01 -14.85 -18.23
CA LEU A 127 -4.14 -15.75 -18.46
C LEU A 127 -4.89 -15.49 -19.77
N ALA A 128 -4.53 -14.45 -20.53
CA ALA A 128 -5.22 -14.06 -21.77
C ALA A 128 -6.72 -13.76 -21.59
N TRP A 129 -7.13 -13.36 -20.38
CA TRP A 129 -8.49 -12.93 -20.09
C TRP A 129 -8.81 -11.60 -20.77
N GLN A 130 -10.09 -11.38 -21.07
CA GLN A 130 -10.55 -10.06 -21.51
C GLN A 130 -10.62 -9.14 -20.31
N VAL A 131 -10.05 -7.95 -20.42
CA VAL A 131 -9.91 -7.02 -19.31
C VAL A 131 -10.45 -5.64 -19.71
N LYS A 132 -11.11 -4.97 -18.78
CA LYS A 132 -11.62 -3.60 -18.95
C LYS A 132 -11.54 -2.84 -17.65
N GLY A 133 -11.29 -1.52 -17.72
CA GLY A 133 -11.21 -0.65 -16.56
C GLY A 133 -12.05 0.62 -16.64
N PHE A 134 -12.44 1.14 -15.48
CA PHE A 134 -12.90 2.53 -15.30
C PHE A 134 -11.92 3.25 -14.39
N GLU A 135 -11.41 4.41 -14.82
CA GLU A 135 -10.52 5.25 -14.03
C GLU A 135 -10.63 6.72 -14.48
N PRO A 136 -11.30 7.59 -13.71
CA PRO A 136 -11.52 8.99 -14.10
C PRO A 136 -10.27 9.86 -14.03
N SER A 137 -9.21 9.45 -13.33
CA SER A 137 -7.98 10.23 -13.21
C SER A 137 -6.98 9.97 -14.36
N ARG A 138 -5.89 10.76 -14.37
CA ARG A 138 -4.78 10.62 -15.31
C ARG A 138 -4.07 9.26 -15.24
N TYR A 139 -4.23 8.50 -14.16
CA TYR A 139 -3.70 7.14 -14.10
C TYR A 139 -4.25 6.26 -15.23
N GLY A 140 -5.55 6.39 -15.54
CA GLY A 140 -6.19 5.59 -16.58
C GLY A 140 -5.65 5.91 -17.98
N ASP A 141 -5.38 7.19 -18.25
CA ASP A 141 -4.75 7.62 -19.50
C ASP A 141 -3.34 7.05 -19.64
N GLN A 142 -2.54 7.11 -18.57
CA GLN A 142 -1.19 6.56 -18.56
C GLN A 142 -1.17 5.04 -18.71
N GLY A 143 -2.11 4.33 -18.06
CA GLY A 143 -2.30 2.89 -18.23
C GLY A 143 -2.70 2.51 -19.67
N ARG A 144 -3.59 3.30 -20.29
CA ARG A 144 -3.99 3.12 -21.70
C ARG A 144 -2.80 3.30 -22.64
N GLU A 145 -1.99 4.35 -22.44
CA GLU A 145 -0.84 4.65 -23.28
C GLU A 145 0.32 3.66 -23.09
N GLN A 146 0.69 3.39 -21.84
CA GLN A 146 1.91 2.63 -21.52
C GLN A 146 1.68 1.12 -21.48
N LEU A 147 0.48 0.65 -21.10
CA LEU A 147 0.14 -0.77 -21.04
C LEU A 147 -0.79 -1.19 -22.19
N GLY A 148 -1.37 -0.27 -22.97
CA GLY A 148 -2.28 -0.62 -24.07
C GLY A 148 -3.58 -1.29 -23.59
N LEU A 149 -4.13 -0.83 -22.46
CA LEU A 149 -5.35 -1.38 -21.85
C LEU A 149 -6.63 -0.67 -22.33
N ASP A 150 -7.78 -1.36 -22.33
CA ASP A 150 -9.10 -0.75 -22.51
C ASP A 150 -9.57 -0.13 -21.18
N ILE A 151 -9.18 1.13 -20.94
CA ILE A 151 -9.55 1.92 -19.76
C ILE A 151 -10.41 3.10 -20.19
N ILE A 152 -11.64 3.13 -19.68
CA ILE A 152 -12.58 4.25 -19.81
C ILE A 152 -12.20 5.32 -18.79
N ASN A 153 -11.93 6.53 -19.26
CA ASN A 153 -11.66 7.69 -18.40
C ASN A 153 -12.98 8.32 -17.93
N ASP A 154 -13.69 7.62 -17.04
CA ASP A 154 -14.95 8.08 -16.46
C ASP A 154 -15.26 7.30 -15.18
N PHE A 155 -16.25 7.76 -14.42
CA PHE A 155 -16.84 7.00 -13.32
C PHE A 155 -17.69 5.85 -13.86
N ALA A 156 -17.68 4.72 -13.16
CA ALA A 156 -18.57 3.61 -13.47
C ALA A 156 -20.03 4.03 -13.20
N THR A 157 -20.92 3.66 -14.11
CA THR A 157 -22.38 3.89 -14.00
C THR A 157 -23.12 2.55 -14.01
N PRO A 158 -24.41 2.50 -13.61
CA PRO A 158 -25.16 1.25 -13.67
C PRO A 158 -25.09 0.61 -15.06
N ASN A 159 -24.72 -0.67 -15.12
CA ASN A 159 -24.63 -1.38 -16.39
C ASN A 159 -26.03 -1.64 -16.96
N LEU A 160 -26.32 -1.01 -18.11
CA LEU A 160 -27.56 -1.23 -18.85
C LEU A 160 -27.40 -2.28 -19.96
N ASN A 161 -26.17 -2.74 -20.23
CA ASN A 161 -25.87 -3.71 -21.27
C ASN A 161 -25.62 -5.11 -20.68
N GLN A 162 -26.63 -5.98 -20.78
CA GLN A 162 -26.56 -7.36 -20.29
C GLN A 162 -25.57 -8.25 -21.05
N GLU A 163 -25.03 -7.80 -22.19
CA GLU A 163 -23.93 -8.49 -22.90
C GLU A 163 -22.54 -8.14 -22.34
N GLN A 164 -22.45 -7.12 -21.46
CA GLN A 164 -21.22 -6.67 -20.82
C GLN A 164 -21.16 -7.08 -19.34
N LEU A 165 -21.33 -8.37 -19.09
CA LEU A 165 -21.13 -8.97 -17.77
C LEU A 165 -19.73 -9.58 -17.63
N PHE A 166 -19.25 -9.61 -16.39
CA PHE A 166 -17.89 -10.00 -16.02
C PHE A 166 -17.91 -11.11 -14.97
N ASP A 167 -16.99 -12.06 -15.11
CA ASP A 167 -16.78 -13.15 -14.15
C ASP A 167 -16.13 -12.63 -12.88
N ILE A 168 -15.34 -11.56 -12.98
CA ILE A 168 -14.76 -10.85 -11.86
C ILE A 168 -15.02 -9.36 -12.03
N VAL A 169 -15.55 -8.74 -10.99
CA VAL A 169 -15.51 -7.28 -10.80
C VAL A 169 -14.56 -7.02 -9.64
N HIS A 170 -13.51 -6.25 -9.88
CA HIS A 170 -12.53 -5.83 -8.89
C HIS A 170 -12.75 -4.34 -8.55
N CYS A 171 -12.61 -3.99 -7.28
CA CYS A 171 -12.82 -2.65 -6.76
C CYS A 171 -11.93 -2.46 -5.54
N SER A 172 -10.73 -1.92 -5.75
CA SER A 172 -9.70 -1.83 -4.70
C SER A 172 -9.50 -0.40 -4.26
N GLU A 173 -9.76 -0.15 -2.97
CA GLU A 173 -9.64 1.16 -2.34
C GLU A 173 -10.47 2.27 -3.04
N VAL A 174 -11.75 1.97 -3.32
CA VAL A 174 -12.69 2.92 -3.97
C VAL A 174 -13.95 3.17 -3.14
N VAL A 175 -14.47 2.16 -2.44
CA VAL A 175 -15.77 2.27 -1.76
C VAL A 175 -15.76 3.25 -0.58
N GLU A 176 -14.60 3.52 0.02
CA GLU A 176 -14.38 4.53 1.07
C GLU A 176 -14.54 5.97 0.56
N HIS A 177 -14.45 6.16 -0.75
CA HIS A 177 -14.45 7.46 -1.41
C HIS A 177 -15.85 7.92 -1.84
N VAL A 178 -16.84 7.01 -1.86
CA VAL A 178 -18.18 7.31 -2.37
C VAL A 178 -19.14 7.80 -1.28
N HIS A 179 -20.06 8.68 -1.65
CA HIS A 179 -21.03 9.24 -0.72
C HIS A 179 -22.15 8.26 -0.36
N ASP A 180 -22.68 7.54 -1.36
CA ASP A 180 -23.67 6.48 -1.18
C ASP A 180 -23.05 5.11 -1.52
N PRO A 181 -22.57 4.36 -0.50
CA PRO A 181 -22.00 3.04 -0.74
C PRO A 181 -23.05 2.01 -1.20
N HIS A 182 -24.34 2.19 -0.92
CA HIS A 182 -25.37 1.24 -1.35
C HIS A 182 -25.64 1.36 -2.84
N GLU A 183 -25.75 2.59 -3.35
CA GLU A 183 -25.84 2.84 -4.78
C GLU A 183 -24.60 2.33 -5.52
N PHE A 184 -23.41 2.59 -4.98
CA PHE A 184 -22.16 2.13 -5.59
C PHE A 184 -22.06 0.60 -5.62
N ILE A 185 -22.39 -0.10 -4.52
CA ILE A 185 -22.42 -1.58 -4.52
C ILE A 185 -23.43 -2.11 -5.55
N ALA A 186 -24.57 -1.45 -5.75
CA ALA A 186 -25.53 -1.82 -6.78
C ALA A 186 -24.94 -1.66 -8.20
N ILE A 187 -24.16 -0.61 -8.45
CA ILE A 187 -23.39 -0.43 -9.69
C ILE A 187 -22.42 -1.60 -9.89
N LEU A 188 -21.56 -1.90 -8.90
CA LEU A 188 -20.61 -3.01 -8.98
C LEU A 188 -21.32 -4.34 -9.31
N LYS A 189 -22.43 -4.61 -8.63
CA LYS A 189 -23.25 -5.81 -8.83
C LYS A 189 -23.85 -5.91 -10.24
N SER A 190 -24.19 -4.78 -10.86
CA SER A 190 -24.81 -4.75 -12.20
C SER A 190 -23.88 -5.24 -13.32
N TYR A 191 -22.57 -5.26 -13.07
CA TYR A 191 -21.56 -5.78 -14.00
C TYR A 191 -21.26 -7.27 -13.83
N LEU A 192 -21.72 -7.91 -12.74
CA LEU A 192 -21.41 -9.31 -12.45
C LEU A 192 -22.30 -10.28 -13.24
N THR A 193 -21.70 -11.34 -13.77
CA THR A 193 -22.43 -12.57 -14.15
C THR A 193 -23.12 -13.19 -12.91
N GLU A 194 -23.99 -14.18 -13.14
CA GLU A 194 -24.68 -14.86 -12.04
C GLU A 194 -23.69 -15.56 -11.08
N ASP A 195 -22.68 -16.23 -11.64
CA ASP A 195 -21.62 -16.90 -10.88
C ASP A 195 -20.38 -16.02 -10.64
N GLY A 196 -20.47 -14.72 -10.97
CA GLY A 196 -19.36 -13.79 -10.87
C GLY A 196 -18.98 -13.47 -9.42
N VAL A 197 -17.73 -13.03 -9.23
CA VAL A 197 -17.18 -12.65 -7.92
C VAL A 197 -16.84 -11.16 -7.92
N LEU A 198 -17.38 -10.44 -6.94
CA LEU A 198 -16.91 -9.13 -6.55
C LEU A 198 -15.71 -9.29 -5.60
N ILE A 199 -14.59 -8.69 -5.95
CA ILE A 199 -13.42 -8.55 -5.09
C ILE A 199 -13.35 -7.08 -4.68
N LEU A 200 -13.37 -6.83 -3.38
CA LEU A 200 -13.36 -5.48 -2.84
C LEU A 200 -12.26 -5.34 -1.80
N THR A 201 -11.48 -4.26 -1.86
CA THR A 201 -10.60 -3.85 -0.75
C THR A 201 -10.94 -2.46 -0.25
N THR A 202 -10.78 -2.23 1.05
CA THR A 202 -10.98 -0.91 1.67
C THR A 202 -10.27 -0.86 3.04
N PRO A 203 -9.94 0.33 3.57
CA PRO A 203 -9.40 0.47 4.91
C PRO A 203 -10.33 -0.09 5.99
N ASP A 204 -9.73 -0.69 7.02
CA ASP A 204 -10.44 -1.31 8.13
C ASP A 204 -10.56 -0.38 9.34
N ALA A 205 -11.79 -0.13 9.81
CA ALA A 205 -12.10 0.69 10.98
C ALA A 205 -11.43 0.19 12.27
N ASP A 206 -11.16 -1.12 12.37
CA ASP A 206 -10.52 -1.71 13.55
C ASP A 206 -9.01 -1.45 13.59
N ARG A 207 -8.42 -1.07 12.45
CA ARG A 207 -7.00 -0.66 12.35
C ARG A 207 -6.78 0.82 12.69
N ILE A 208 -7.83 1.58 12.96
CA ILE A 208 -7.75 3.00 13.35
C ILE A 208 -7.70 3.12 14.87
N HIS A 209 -6.50 3.04 15.43
CA HIS A 209 -6.26 3.18 16.86
C HIS A 209 -4.87 3.75 17.18
N SER A 210 -4.65 4.20 18.41
CA SER A 210 -3.42 4.89 18.83
C SER A 210 -2.13 4.05 18.73
N ARG A 211 -2.24 2.72 18.65
CA ARG A 211 -1.09 1.82 18.46
C ARG A 211 -0.69 1.59 17.00
N THR A 212 -1.44 2.13 16.05
CA THR A 212 -1.14 1.98 14.62
C THR A 212 0.05 2.85 14.27
N ASN A 213 1.00 2.32 13.50
CA ASN A 213 2.14 3.10 13.04
C ASN A 213 1.66 4.41 12.37
N PRO A 214 2.24 5.59 12.67
CA PRO A 214 1.75 6.88 12.18
C PRO A 214 1.63 6.98 10.65
N SER A 215 2.61 6.48 9.88
CA SER A 215 2.52 6.49 8.41
C SER A 215 1.42 5.58 7.91
N SER A 216 1.27 4.38 8.50
CA SER A 216 0.17 3.47 8.17
C SER A 216 -1.19 4.04 8.58
N LEU A 217 -1.29 4.68 9.74
CA LEU A 217 -2.50 5.35 10.21
C LEU A 217 -2.87 6.48 9.24
N LEU A 218 -1.89 7.29 8.82
CA LEU A 218 -2.12 8.37 7.88
C LEU A 218 -2.56 7.84 6.50
N ALA A 219 -1.96 6.76 6.02
CA ALA A 219 -2.36 6.11 4.77
C ALA A 219 -3.79 5.52 4.85
N LEU A 220 -4.14 4.84 5.95
CA LEU A 220 -5.48 4.28 6.17
C LEU A 220 -6.55 5.38 6.29
N LEU A 221 -6.22 6.49 6.93
CA LEU A 221 -7.14 7.61 7.12
C LEU A 221 -7.31 8.44 5.85
N SER A 222 -6.22 8.61 5.07
CA SER A 222 -6.08 9.55 3.96
C SER A 222 -6.93 10.81 4.18
N PRO A 223 -6.62 11.64 5.21
CA PRO A 223 -7.54 12.64 5.72
C PRO A 223 -7.99 13.64 4.65
N GLY A 224 -9.29 13.69 4.43
CA GLY A 224 -9.88 14.54 3.40
C GLY A 224 -10.00 13.85 2.04
N ALA A 225 -9.57 12.58 1.92
CA ALA A 225 -9.80 11.66 0.80
C ALA A 225 -10.78 10.53 1.15
N HIS A 226 -10.45 9.71 2.15
CA HIS A 226 -11.36 8.66 2.60
C HIS A 226 -12.50 9.31 3.37
N THR A 227 -13.73 9.09 2.94
CA THR A 227 -14.92 9.69 3.57
C THR A 227 -15.55 8.74 4.59
N ILE A 228 -15.42 7.44 4.34
CA ILE A 228 -15.94 6.33 5.15
C ILE A 228 -14.80 5.34 5.37
N ILE A 229 -14.67 4.82 6.59
CA ILE A 229 -13.79 3.68 6.90
C ILE A 229 -14.68 2.58 7.43
N PHE A 230 -14.79 1.49 6.67
CA PHE A 230 -15.76 0.44 6.96
C PHE A 230 -15.32 -0.45 8.12
N SER A 231 -16.30 -0.90 8.90
CA SER A 231 -16.14 -2.11 9.70
C SER A 231 -16.53 -3.31 8.85
N ALA A 232 -15.92 -4.46 9.11
CA ALA A 232 -16.16 -5.67 8.32
C ALA A 232 -17.63 -6.10 8.37
N GLU A 233 -18.26 -6.03 9.54
CA GLU A 233 -19.66 -6.42 9.71
C GLU A 233 -20.60 -5.55 8.90
N ALA A 234 -20.37 -4.24 8.89
CA ALA A 234 -21.25 -3.29 8.21
C ALA A 234 -21.16 -3.41 6.69
N LEU A 235 -19.94 -3.58 6.15
CA LEU A 235 -19.75 -3.77 4.72
C LEU A 235 -20.27 -5.14 4.25
N MET A 236 -20.05 -6.20 5.03
CA MET A 236 -20.64 -7.51 4.75
C MET A 236 -22.18 -7.43 4.69
N GLU A 237 -22.81 -6.71 5.63
CA GLU A 237 -24.26 -6.54 5.64
C GLU A 237 -24.76 -5.71 4.44
N ALA A 238 -24.03 -4.66 4.05
CA ALA A 238 -24.35 -3.88 2.86
C ALA A 238 -24.29 -4.74 1.58
N LEU A 239 -23.25 -5.57 1.42
CA LEU A 239 -23.11 -6.52 0.32
C LEU A 239 -24.26 -7.53 0.28
N LYS A 240 -24.63 -8.11 1.43
CA LYS A 240 -25.75 -9.05 1.55
C LYS A 240 -27.09 -8.42 1.19
N LYS A 241 -27.34 -7.19 1.65
CA LYS A 241 -28.55 -6.42 1.31
C LYS A 241 -28.63 -6.10 -0.18
N ALA A 242 -27.49 -5.85 -0.81
CA ALA A 242 -27.42 -5.69 -2.26
C ALA A 242 -27.67 -7.01 -3.03
N GLY A 243 -27.75 -8.16 -2.36
CA GLY A 243 -28.02 -9.48 -2.96
C GLY A 243 -26.77 -10.31 -3.26
N LEU A 244 -25.62 -9.95 -2.69
CA LEU A 244 -24.40 -10.77 -2.69
C LEU A 244 -24.35 -11.56 -1.38
N HIS A 245 -25.04 -12.71 -1.34
CA HIS A 245 -25.31 -13.43 -0.10
C HIS A 245 -24.11 -14.21 0.45
N TYR A 246 -23.16 -14.58 -0.41
CA TYR A 246 -21.96 -15.31 -0.04
C TYR A 246 -20.78 -14.36 0.05
N VAL A 247 -20.40 -14.01 1.28
CA VAL A 247 -19.31 -13.07 1.56
C VAL A 247 -18.23 -13.78 2.37
N GLN A 248 -16.98 -13.72 1.90
CA GLN A 248 -15.79 -14.11 2.65
C GLN A 248 -14.93 -12.88 2.90
N VAL A 249 -14.45 -12.74 4.14
CA VAL A 249 -13.58 -11.63 4.57
C VAL A 249 -12.20 -12.18 4.89
N ASP A 250 -11.16 -11.50 4.42
CA ASP A 250 -9.77 -11.72 4.77
C ASP A 250 -9.23 -10.44 5.43
N THR A 251 -9.06 -10.51 6.75
CA THR A 251 -8.52 -9.41 7.58
C THR A 251 -7.02 -9.54 7.83
N SER A 252 -6.35 -10.53 7.23
CA SER A 252 -4.90 -10.71 7.38
C SER A 252 -4.09 -9.72 6.54
N ALA A 253 -4.72 -9.10 5.53
CA ALA A 253 -4.11 -8.14 4.63
C ALA A 253 -4.01 -6.72 5.26
N PRO A 254 -3.18 -5.82 4.69
CA PRO A 254 -3.07 -4.43 5.16
C PRO A 254 -4.38 -3.63 5.06
N SER A 255 -5.20 -3.95 4.06
CA SER A 255 -6.58 -3.48 3.89
C SER A 255 -7.53 -4.66 4.08
N MET A 256 -8.77 -4.37 4.42
CA MET A 256 -9.82 -5.39 4.49
C MET A 256 -10.11 -5.89 3.07
N LEU A 257 -10.00 -7.20 2.86
CA LEU A 257 -10.28 -7.84 1.57
C LEU A 257 -11.57 -8.65 1.67
N MET A 258 -12.52 -8.39 0.77
CA MET A 258 -13.78 -9.11 0.70
C MET A 258 -13.99 -9.75 -0.67
N TYR A 259 -14.51 -10.97 -0.64
CA TYR A 259 -15.03 -11.66 -1.81
C TYR A 259 -16.53 -11.82 -1.63
N ALA A 260 -17.32 -11.39 -2.61
CA ALA A 260 -18.78 -11.43 -2.52
C ALA A 260 -19.39 -11.96 -3.82
N SER A 261 -20.39 -12.84 -3.72
CA SER A 261 -21.08 -13.42 -4.88
C SER A 261 -22.56 -13.73 -4.59
N ARG A 262 -23.35 -13.92 -5.66
CA ARG A 262 -24.73 -14.44 -5.62
C ARG A 262 -24.75 -15.96 -5.37
N SER A 263 -23.73 -16.65 -5.86
CA SER A 263 -23.55 -18.10 -5.74
C SER A 263 -22.49 -18.44 -4.68
N PRO A 264 -22.48 -19.67 -4.12
CA PRO A 264 -21.43 -20.10 -3.20
C PRO A 264 -20.03 -19.92 -3.79
N LEU A 265 -19.16 -19.19 -3.07
CA LEU A 265 -17.78 -18.98 -3.47
C LEU A 265 -17.02 -20.31 -3.52
N LYS A 266 -16.40 -20.60 -4.66
CA LYS A 266 -15.56 -21.78 -4.88
C LYS A 266 -14.18 -21.34 -5.32
N PHE A 267 -13.24 -21.25 -4.39
CA PHE A 267 -11.85 -20.99 -4.72
C PHE A 267 -11.16 -22.31 -5.07
N GLN A 268 -10.92 -22.55 -6.36
CA GLN A 268 -9.97 -23.58 -6.79
C GLN A 268 -8.57 -22.97 -6.69
N GLY A 269 -7.98 -23.09 -5.49
CA GLY A 269 -6.84 -22.25 -5.09
C GLY A 269 -5.54 -22.58 -5.82
N ARG A 270 -4.89 -21.54 -6.33
CA ARG A 270 -3.43 -21.54 -6.54
C ARG A 270 -2.74 -21.43 -5.18
N SER A 271 -1.66 -22.17 -4.96
CA SER A 271 -0.84 -22.01 -3.76
C SER A 271 -0.21 -20.61 -3.73
N ALA A 272 0.19 -20.14 -2.55
CA ALA A 272 0.90 -18.86 -2.41
C ALA A 272 2.16 -18.81 -3.30
N ASP A 273 2.90 -19.93 -3.39
CA ASP A 273 4.09 -20.05 -4.24
C ASP A 273 3.74 -19.96 -5.73
N HIS A 274 2.64 -20.58 -6.15
CA HIS A 274 2.18 -20.48 -7.53
C HIS A 274 1.78 -19.03 -7.86
N LEU A 275 1.06 -18.35 -6.97
CA LEU A 275 0.71 -16.94 -7.15
C LEU A 275 1.95 -16.05 -7.22
N ALA A 276 2.94 -16.25 -6.34
CA ALA A 276 4.20 -15.52 -6.38
C ALA A 276 4.95 -15.74 -7.71
N MET A 277 5.01 -16.99 -8.19
CA MET A 277 5.60 -17.32 -9.49
C MET A 277 4.90 -16.58 -10.65
N LEU A 278 3.56 -16.53 -10.65
CA LEU A 278 2.81 -15.81 -11.70
C LEU A 278 3.10 -14.31 -11.67
N VAL A 279 3.15 -13.71 -10.48
CA VAL A 279 3.50 -12.29 -10.34
C VAL A 279 4.93 -12.03 -10.84
N HIS A 280 5.90 -12.88 -10.49
CA HIS A 280 7.27 -12.74 -11.00
C HIS A 280 7.33 -12.82 -12.53
N ARG A 281 6.63 -13.79 -13.12
CA ARG A 281 6.53 -13.93 -14.58
C ARG A 281 5.93 -12.68 -15.22
N TYR A 282 4.86 -12.16 -14.64
CA TYR A 282 4.24 -10.92 -15.10
C TYR A 282 5.23 -9.74 -15.03
N LEU A 283 5.93 -9.53 -13.91
CA LEU A 283 6.90 -8.45 -13.78
C LEU A 283 8.02 -8.55 -14.82
N GLN A 284 8.49 -9.75 -15.15
CA GLN A 284 9.48 -9.96 -16.20
C GLN A 284 8.93 -9.63 -17.60
N GLU A 285 7.71 -10.05 -17.91
CA GLU A 285 7.07 -9.77 -19.19
C GLU A 285 6.78 -8.28 -19.37
N ALA A 286 6.22 -7.64 -18.34
CA ALA A 286 5.96 -6.20 -18.33
C ALA A 286 7.26 -5.41 -18.47
N LEU A 287 8.33 -5.83 -17.77
CA LEU A 287 9.64 -5.20 -17.88
C LEU A 287 10.20 -5.27 -19.30
N GLY A 288 9.99 -6.39 -20.01
CA GLY A 288 10.40 -6.55 -21.41
C GLY A 288 9.66 -5.65 -22.39
N LYS A 289 8.48 -5.13 -22.01
CA LYS A 289 7.66 -4.20 -22.83
C LYS A 289 7.86 -2.74 -22.44
N ALA A 290 8.34 -2.46 -21.22
CA ALA A 290 8.50 -1.11 -20.71
C ALA A 290 9.57 -0.30 -21.46
N ARG A 291 9.33 1.00 -21.64
CA ARG A 291 10.30 1.91 -22.26
C ARG A 291 11.53 2.07 -21.36
N PRO A 292 12.76 1.90 -21.88
CA PRO A 292 13.97 2.16 -21.10
C PRO A 292 14.04 3.58 -20.53
N GLY A 293 14.43 3.70 -19.28
CA GLY A 293 14.50 4.93 -18.49
C GLY A 293 13.16 5.44 -17.96
N SER A 294 12.03 4.78 -18.25
CA SER A 294 10.70 5.22 -17.79
C SER A 294 10.46 4.87 -16.32
N SER A 295 9.57 5.63 -15.68
CA SER A 295 9.06 5.33 -14.32
C SER A 295 8.52 3.89 -14.22
N LEU A 296 7.85 3.41 -15.29
CA LEU A 296 7.34 2.05 -15.37
C LEU A 296 8.46 1.02 -15.33
N GLU A 297 9.51 1.17 -16.15
CA GLU A 297 10.66 0.27 -16.12
C GLU A 297 11.33 0.26 -14.73
N ILE A 298 11.58 1.45 -14.16
CA ILE A 298 12.19 1.61 -12.84
C ILE A 298 11.37 0.87 -11.76
N GLY A 299 10.06 1.08 -11.74
CA GLY A 299 9.16 0.46 -10.78
C GLY A 299 9.04 -1.05 -10.94
N LEU A 300 9.06 -1.56 -12.17
CA LEU A 300 9.05 -2.99 -12.46
C LEU A 300 10.37 -3.65 -12.04
N ARG A 301 11.51 -3.01 -12.32
CA ARG A 301 12.83 -3.50 -11.87
C ARG A 301 12.93 -3.55 -10.36
N TYR A 302 12.51 -2.49 -9.66
CA TYR A 302 12.49 -2.47 -8.20
C TYR A 302 11.69 -3.64 -7.63
N ARG A 303 10.47 -3.86 -8.12
CA ARG A 303 9.60 -4.93 -7.64
C ARG A 303 10.14 -6.31 -7.97
N LEU A 304 10.71 -6.51 -9.16
CA LEU A 304 11.36 -7.76 -9.54
C LEU A 304 12.61 -8.02 -8.68
N PHE A 305 13.42 -7.00 -8.43
CA PHE A 305 14.58 -7.08 -7.54
C PHE A 305 14.18 -7.47 -6.11
N ARG A 306 13.19 -6.78 -5.55
CA ARG A 306 12.64 -7.09 -4.22
C ARG A 306 12.05 -8.50 -4.18
N GLY A 307 11.21 -8.87 -5.13
CA GLY A 307 10.59 -10.21 -5.15
C GLY A 307 11.62 -11.33 -5.29
N ALA A 308 12.68 -11.11 -6.08
CA ALA A 308 13.80 -12.05 -6.19
C ALA A 308 14.58 -12.17 -4.86
N MET A 309 14.80 -11.06 -4.15
CA MET A 309 15.38 -11.08 -2.80
C MET A 309 14.52 -11.86 -1.81
N ASP A 310 13.21 -11.59 -1.77
CA ASP A 310 12.26 -12.21 -0.83
C ASP A 310 12.13 -13.73 -1.08
N SER A 311 12.35 -14.18 -2.32
CA SER A 311 12.30 -15.61 -2.71
C SER A 311 13.65 -16.32 -2.68
N GLY A 312 14.75 -15.60 -2.39
CA GLY A 312 16.10 -16.15 -2.38
C GLY A 312 16.71 -16.43 -3.77
N ASP A 313 16.09 -15.96 -4.87
CA ASP A 313 16.68 -16.01 -6.22
C ASP A 313 17.65 -14.86 -6.43
N TYR A 314 18.82 -14.94 -5.78
CA TYR A 314 19.84 -13.90 -5.84
C TYR A 314 20.40 -13.68 -7.25
N ALA A 315 20.38 -14.70 -8.11
CA ALA A 315 20.80 -14.57 -9.50
C ALA A 315 19.84 -13.69 -10.30
N LEU A 316 18.53 -13.84 -10.09
CA LEU A 316 17.53 -12.93 -10.65
C LEU A 316 17.64 -11.54 -10.02
N ALA A 317 17.88 -11.44 -8.71
CA ALA A 317 18.05 -10.16 -8.04
C ALA A 317 19.19 -9.33 -8.65
N GLU A 318 20.37 -9.93 -8.88
CA GLU A 318 21.50 -9.26 -9.55
C GLU A 318 21.18 -8.84 -10.99
N ARG A 319 20.39 -9.62 -11.74
CA ARG A 319 19.97 -9.25 -13.11
C ARG A 319 18.91 -8.15 -13.13
N ALA A 320 18.01 -8.14 -12.14
CA ALA A 320 16.94 -7.14 -12.03
C ALA A 320 17.48 -5.80 -11.53
N PHE A 321 18.51 -5.82 -10.71
CA PHE A 321 19.18 -4.64 -10.18
C PHE A 321 19.74 -3.77 -11.31
N ALA A 322 19.49 -2.46 -11.21
CA ALA A 322 20.09 -1.44 -12.04
C ALA A 322 20.75 -0.40 -11.13
N PRO A 323 21.92 0.17 -11.48
CA PRO A 323 22.62 1.13 -10.63
C PRO A 323 21.76 2.33 -10.18
N ILE A 324 20.80 2.77 -11.00
CA ILE A 324 19.86 3.85 -10.66
C ILE A 324 18.98 3.53 -9.44
N LEU A 325 18.85 2.26 -9.08
CA LEU A 325 18.05 1.79 -7.96
C LEU A 325 18.81 1.83 -6.62
N ALA A 326 20.08 2.22 -6.54
CA ALA A 326 20.70 2.38 -5.22
C ALA A 326 21.81 3.42 -5.20
N VAL A 327 21.98 4.07 -4.04
CA VAL A 327 23.06 5.01 -3.81
C VAL A 327 23.70 4.73 -2.45
N ALA A 328 25.01 4.46 -2.46
CA ALA A 328 25.74 4.05 -1.26
C ALA A 328 26.12 5.21 -0.34
N ASP A 329 26.10 6.46 -0.83
CA ASP A 329 26.30 7.67 -0.01
C ASP A 329 25.57 8.89 -0.62
N PRO A 330 24.32 9.16 -0.23
CA PRO A 330 23.53 10.26 -0.78
C PRO A 330 23.92 11.61 -0.16
N SER A 331 23.97 12.67 -0.97
CA SER A 331 24.00 14.06 -0.48
C SER A 331 22.58 14.63 -0.39
N LEU A 332 22.14 14.98 0.82
CA LEU A 332 20.74 15.37 1.11
C LEU A 332 20.56 16.85 1.51
N GLY A 333 21.64 17.64 1.53
CA GLY A 333 21.65 18.97 2.16
C GLY A 333 20.73 20.01 1.51
N ASP A 334 20.35 19.78 0.27
CA ASP A 334 19.59 20.67 -0.62
C ASP A 334 18.28 20.05 -1.10
N ILE A 335 17.81 18.98 -0.43
CA ILE A 335 16.48 18.40 -0.67
C ILE A 335 15.48 19.04 0.30
N ALA A 336 14.55 19.87 -0.19
CA ALA A 336 13.52 20.51 0.62
C ALA A 336 12.12 19.94 0.36
N THR A 337 11.88 19.42 -0.85
CA THR A 337 10.59 18.91 -1.31
C THR A 337 10.71 17.50 -1.88
N LEU A 338 9.56 16.83 -2.06
CA LEU A 338 9.53 15.54 -2.75
C LEU A 338 9.91 15.69 -4.24
N ASP A 339 9.62 16.83 -4.87
CA ASP A 339 10.08 17.16 -6.23
C ASP A 339 11.61 17.25 -6.32
N ASP A 340 12.28 17.89 -5.34
CA ASP A 340 13.75 17.94 -5.28
C ASP A 340 14.34 16.54 -5.18
N PHE A 341 13.72 15.69 -4.36
CA PHE A 341 14.11 14.29 -4.19
C PHE A 341 13.94 13.51 -5.50
N ALA A 342 12.76 13.62 -6.13
CA ALA A 342 12.42 12.91 -7.35
C ALA A 342 13.28 13.35 -8.54
N THR A 343 13.76 14.59 -8.56
CA THR A 343 14.69 15.08 -9.59
C THR A 343 16.03 14.34 -9.56
N ARG A 344 16.44 13.80 -8.40
CA ARG A 344 17.73 13.11 -8.26
C ARG A 344 17.64 11.61 -8.33
N TRP A 345 16.56 11.06 -7.79
CA TRP A 345 16.44 9.62 -7.60
C TRP A 345 15.05 9.11 -7.95
N PRO A 346 14.94 7.84 -8.33
CA PRO A 346 13.68 7.11 -8.24
C PRO A 346 13.05 7.23 -6.86
N LEU A 347 11.74 7.24 -6.80
CA LEU A 347 11.01 7.29 -5.53
C LEU A 347 11.13 5.98 -4.75
N CYS A 348 11.47 4.87 -5.40
CA CYS A 348 11.79 3.61 -4.72
C CYS A 348 13.22 3.55 -4.12
N ILE A 349 14.07 4.57 -4.33
CA ILE A 349 15.52 4.51 -4.05
C ILE A 349 15.85 4.10 -2.61
N ALA A 350 15.06 4.52 -1.64
CA ALA A 350 15.31 4.23 -0.23
C ALA A 350 15.20 2.73 0.04
N ALA A 351 14.10 2.13 -0.40
CA ALA A 351 13.87 0.69 -0.25
C ALA A 351 14.86 -0.14 -1.07
N SER A 352 15.11 0.24 -2.33
CA SER A 352 16.05 -0.50 -3.17
C SER A 352 17.50 -0.42 -2.69
N THR A 353 17.91 0.71 -2.07
CA THR A 353 19.20 0.84 -1.37
C THR A 353 19.29 -0.13 -0.20
N TYR A 354 18.21 -0.27 0.59
CA TYR A 354 18.13 -1.27 1.66
C TYR A 354 18.29 -2.70 1.14
N TYR A 355 17.53 -3.08 0.10
CA TYR A 355 17.61 -4.42 -0.48
C TYR A 355 18.99 -4.72 -1.11
N ARG A 356 19.69 -3.71 -1.65
CA ARG A 356 21.08 -3.88 -2.08
C ARG A 356 22.00 -4.18 -0.89
N GLY A 357 21.81 -3.51 0.24
CA GLY A 357 22.51 -3.85 1.49
C GLY A 357 22.25 -5.29 1.93
N MET A 358 20.98 -5.74 1.86
CA MET A 358 20.62 -7.13 2.18
C MET A 358 21.31 -8.13 1.27
N LEU A 359 21.31 -7.90 -0.05
CA LEU A 359 22.00 -8.77 -1.01
C LEU A 359 23.50 -8.87 -0.69
N LEU A 360 24.15 -7.76 -0.38
CA LEU A 360 25.56 -7.77 0.00
C LEU A 360 25.79 -8.55 1.29
N LEU A 361 24.95 -8.32 2.30
CA LEU A 361 25.03 -8.95 3.62
C LEU A 361 24.85 -10.47 3.56
N ILE A 362 23.80 -10.96 2.87
CA ILE A 362 23.36 -12.36 2.97
C ILE A 362 23.88 -13.24 1.83
N HIS A 363 24.15 -12.67 0.65
CA HIS A 363 24.56 -13.44 -0.52
C HIS A 363 26.07 -13.35 -0.78
N THR A 364 26.62 -12.14 -0.78
CA THR A 364 28.03 -11.93 -1.18
C THR A 364 29.01 -11.93 -0.01
N GLY A 365 28.55 -11.68 1.22
CA GLY A 365 29.40 -11.50 2.39
C GLY A 365 30.21 -10.20 2.39
N ASP A 366 29.89 -9.24 1.52
CA ASP A 366 30.50 -7.91 1.53
C ASP A 366 29.89 -7.04 2.64
N TYR A 367 30.40 -7.23 3.86
CA TYR A 367 29.91 -6.52 5.03
C TYR A 367 30.27 -5.03 5.03
N VAL A 368 31.36 -4.63 4.36
CA VAL A 368 31.74 -3.20 4.23
C VAL A 368 30.73 -2.49 3.34
N GLY A 369 30.46 -3.06 2.15
CA GLY A 369 29.44 -2.56 1.25
C GLY A 369 28.06 -2.56 1.92
N ALA A 370 27.66 -3.67 2.53
CA ALA A 370 26.37 -3.78 3.23
C ALA A 370 26.17 -2.66 4.26
N ALA A 371 27.15 -2.43 5.15
CA ALA A 371 27.08 -1.36 6.16
C ALA A 371 26.92 0.04 5.51
N SER A 372 27.59 0.30 4.38
CA SER A 372 27.44 1.56 3.65
C SER A 372 26.04 1.73 3.07
N PHE A 373 25.49 0.69 2.45
CA PHE A 373 24.14 0.73 1.88
C PHE A 373 23.07 0.89 2.95
N PHE A 374 23.18 0.20 4.09
CA PHE A 374 22.23 0.36 5.19
C PHE A 374 22.23 1.77 5.79
N ARG A 375 23.40 2.38 5.98
CA ARG A 375 23.50 3.77 6.43
C ARG A 375 22.78 4.73 5.48
N SER A 376 22.93 4.50 4.19
CA SER A 376 22.32 5.32 3.15
C SER A 376 20.82 5.08 3.04
N ALA A 377 20.37 3.84 3.18
CA ALA A 377 18.95 3.52 3.28
C ALA A 377 18.31 4.26 4.46
N PHE A 378 18.91 4.23 5.66
CA PHE A 378 18.43 4.99 6.81
C PHE A 378 18.27 6.49 6.50
N ARG A 379 19.28 7.11 5.88
CA ARG A 379 19.25 8.54 5.51
C ARG A 379 18.15 8.86 4.50
N LEU A 380 17.98 8.01 3.49
CA LEU A 380 16.94 8.18 2.46
C LEU A 380 15.54 7.95 3.03
N CYS A 381 15.34 6.90 3.83
CA CYS A 381 14.06 6.62 4.48
C CYS A 381 13.65 7.79 5.37
N ARG A 382 14.55 8.27 6.24
CA ARG A 382 14.29 9.42 7.09
C ARG A 382 13.88 10.65 6.29
N LYS A 383 14.58 10.92 5.18
CA LYS A 383 14.25 12.07 4.34
C LYS A 383 12.89 11.92 3.65
N LYS A 384 12.55 10.75 3.12
CA LYS A 384 11.23 10.50 2.52
C LYS A 384 10.08 10.61 3.54
N ILE A 385 10.26 10.11 4.76
CA ILE A 385 9.27 10.22 5.84
C ILE A 385 9.03 11.69 6.20
N GLU A 386 10.09 12.51 6.26
CA GLU A 386 10.00 13.95 6.49
C GLU A 386 9.24 14.68 5.36
N LEU A 387 9.53 14.33 4.11
CA LEU A 387 8.97 15.00 2.92
C LEU A 387 7.52 14.59 2.63
N SER A 388 7.17 13.31 2.84
CA SER A 388 5.87 12.76 2.45
C SER A 388 5.46 11.56 3.33
N PRO A 389 5.07 11.79 4.60
CA PRO A 389 4.82 10.71 5.56
C PRO A 389 3.66 9.78 5.18
N ALA A 390 2.68 10.26 4.42
CA ALA A 390 1.52 9.49 3.98
C ALA A 390 1.85 8.43 2.93
N THR A 391 2.87 8.68 2.10
CA THR A 391 3.32 7.77 1.03
C THR A 391 4.59 7.01 1.41
N ALA A 392 5.19 7.34 2.56
CA ALA A 392 6.43 6.74 3.08
C ALA A 392 6.20 5.54 4.02
N VAL A 393 5.15 4.74 3.79
CA VAL A 393 4.80 3.60 4.67
C VAL A 393 5.90 2.54 4.69
N VAL A 394 6.48 2.23 3.53
CA VAL A 394 7.58 1.26 3.41
C VAL A 394 8.85 1.80 4.07
N GLU A 395 9.19 3.08 3.85
CA GLU A 395 10.34 3.71 4.50
C GLU A 395 10.21 3.72 6.02
N SER A 396 8.99 3.92 6.53
CA SER A 396 8.71 3.87 7.96
C SER A 396 8.93 2.49 8.58
N ASP A 397 8.74 1.39 7.83
CA ASP A 397 9.14 0.05 8.29
C ASP A 397 10.66 -0.19 8.14
N LEU A 398 11.26 0.30 7.06
CA LEU A 398 12.67 0.04 6.76
C LEU A 398 13.65 0.88 7.57
N ILE A 399 13.28 2.08 8.04
CA ILE A 399 14.21 3.02 8.66
C ILE A 399 14.99 2.40 9.83
N TRP A 400 14.32 1.70 10.73
CA TRP A 400 14.96 1.06 11.88
C TRP A 400 15.64 -0.25 11.51
N ARG A 401 15.05 -1.01 10.58
CA ARG A 401 15.68 -2.23 10.04
C ARG A 401 17.03 -1.89 9.39
N ALA A 402 17.16 -0.74 8.74
CA ALA A 402 18.42 -0.29 8.15
C ALA A 402 19.51 -0.09 9.23
N VAL A 403 19.20 0.59 10.35
CA VAL A 403 20.18 0.78 11.43
C VAL A 403 20.58 -0.55 12.06
N TYR A 404 19.61 -1.45 12.27
CA TYR A 404 19.87 -2.78 12.82
C TYR A 404 20.82 -3.58 11.92
N HIS A 405 20.55 -3.62 10.62
CA HIS A 405 21.40 -4.37 9.69
C HIS A 405 22.76 -3.70 9.45
N GLU A 406 22.88 -2.36 9.58
CA GLU A 406 24.20 -1.70 9.63
C GLU A 406 25.01 -2.21 10.83
N ALA A 407 24.40 -2.27 12.02
CA ALA A 407 25.05 -2.78 13.23
C ALA A 407 25.45 -4.26 13.08
N LEU A 408 24.59 -5.08 12.46
CA LEU A 408 24.88 -6.48 12.18
C LEU A 408 26.06 -6.65 11.22
N ALA A 409 26.10 -5.87 10.13
CA ALA A 409 27.22 -5.89 9.19
C ALA A 409 28.54 -5.45 9.87
N LEU A 410 28.50 -4.42 10.73
CA LEU A 410 29.66 -3.98 11.51
C LEU A 410 30.15 -5.03 12.50
N LYS A 411 29.23 -5.78 13.13
CA LYS A 411 29.60 -6.91 13.97
C LYS A 411 30.36 -7.97 13.16
N TYR A 412 29.87 -8.34 11.98
CA TYR A 412 30.58 -9.32 11.13
C TYR A 412 31.95 -8.84 10.64
N LEU A 413 32.19 -7.54 10.62
CA LEU A 413 33.52 -6.95 10.40
C LEU A 413 34.43 -6.95 11.65
N GLY A 414 33.94 -7.40 12.80
CA GLY A 414 34.63 -7.30 14.10
C GLY A 414 34.63 -5.89 14.70
N ASN A 415 33.81 -4.97 14.17
CA ASN A 415 33.70 -3.60 14.68
C ASN A 415 32.61 -3.49 15.75
N ASN A 416 32.80 -4.23 16.85
CA ASN A 416 31.80 -4.40 17.91
C ASN A 416 31.47 -3.09 18.63
N LEU A 417 32.46 -2.20 18.84
CA LEU A 417 32.23 -0.89 19.45
C LEU A 417 31.29 -0.02 18.61
N ARG A 418 31.49 0.04 17.30
CA ARG A 418 30.63 0.82 16.41
C ARG A 418 29.24 0.19 16.27
N SER A 419 29.17 -1.15 16.26
CA SER A 419 27.90 -1.87 16.30
C SER A 419 27.09 -1.53 17.56
N LEU A 420 27.70 -1.62 18.75
CA LEU A 420 27.07 -1.22 20.01
C LEU A 420 26.63 0.25 20.03
N ALA A 421 27.45 1.16 19.49
CA ALA A 421 27.11 2.58 19.41
C ALA A 421 25.85 2.84 18.56
N LEU A 422 25.67 2.11 17.45
CA LEU A 422 24.44 2.18 16.65
C LEU A 422 23.25 1.57 17.40
N LEU A 423 23.43 0.47 18.14
CA LEU A 423 22.33 -0.15 18.88
C LEU A 423 21.91 0.65 20.12
N ALA A 424 22.82 1.41 20.74
CA ALA A 424 22.47 2.37 21.78
C ALA A 424 21.50 3.45 21.24
N SER A 425 21.68 3.80 19.96
CA SER A 425 20.80 4.68 19.19
C SER A 425 19.40 4.09 18.93
N PHE A 426 19.05 2.91 19.43
CA PHE A 426 17.66 2.45 19.44
C PHE A 426 16.93 2.80 20.74
N VAL A 427 17.66 2.89 21.87
CA VAL A 427 17.09 3.19 23.19
C VAL A 427 16.90 4.69 23.35
N ASP A 428 17.89 5.50 22.95
CA ASP A 428 17.84 6.96 23.05
C ASP A 428 16.79 7.59 22.10
N PHE A 429 16.38 6.85 21.07
CA PHE A 429 15.48 7.34 20.02
C PHE A 429 14.01 6.91 20.20
N GLN A 430 13.69 6.07 21.20
CA GLN A 430 12.32 5.64 21.48
C GLN A 430 11.34 6.80 21.72
N HIS A 431 11.84 7.97 22.10
CA HIS A 431 11.02 9.10 22.51
C HIS A 431 11.12 10.35 21.61
N THR A 432 11.96 10.34 20.57
CA THR A 432 12.32 11.58 19.84
C THR A 432 12.10 11.55 18.33
N LEU A 433 12.01 10.37 17.69
CA LEU A 433 11.77 10.26 16.24
C LEU A 433 10.50 9.49 15.91
N GLN A 434 9.80 9.95 14.87
CA GLN A 434 8.67 9.27 14.24
C GLN A 434 9.20 8.61 12.94
N PRO A 435 8.92 7.33 12.67
CA PRO A 435 8.10 6.39 13.45
C PRO A 435 8.84 5.74 14.65
N PRO A 436 8.12 5.19 15.64
CA PRO A 436 8.72 4.43 16.74
C PRO A 436 9.39 3.13 16.26
N VAL A 437 10.31 2.59 17.07
CA VAL A 437 10.97 1.29 16.80
C VAL A 437 9.93 0.15 16.89
N PRO A 438 9.76 -0.68 15.85
CA PRO A 438 8.84 -1.82 15.86
C PRO A 438 9.14 -2.83 16.98
N GLU A 439 8.10 -3.39 17.62
CA GLU A 439 8.24 -4.33 18.74
C GLU A 439 9.00 -5.60 18.36
N ASP A 440 8.78 -6.12 17.15
CA ASP A 440 9.51 -7.28 16.61
C ASP A 440 11.02 -7.02 16.51
N LEU A 441 11.39 -5.79 16.16
CA LEU A 441 12.78 -5.38 16.05
C LEU A 441 13.45 -5.16 17.42
N GLN A 442 12.70 -4.76 18.45
CA GLN A 442 13.24 -4.55 19.80
C GLN A 442 13.85 -5.83 20.41
N GLN A 443 13.23 -6.98 20.13
CA GLN A 443 13.75 -8.28 20.57
C GLN A 443 15.09 -8.61 19.87
N ALA A 444 15.15 -8.41 18.56
CA ALA A 444 16.36 -8.66 17.77
C ALA A 444 17.51 -7.72 18.17
N VAL A 445 17.21 -6.45 18.46
CA VAL A 445 18.17 -5.46 18.97
C VAL A 445 18.72 -5.87 20.32
N THR A 446 17.86 -6.30 21.25
CA THR A 446 18.28 -6.76 22.59
C THR A 446 19.22 -7.96 22.47
N ALA A 447 18.81 -8.98 21.69
CA ALA A 447 19.63 -10.17 21.47
C ALA A 447 21.01 -9.85 20.89
N LEU A 448 21.09 -8.95 19.90
CA LEU A 448 22.37 -8.54 19.30
C LEU A 448 23.25 -7.77 20.30
N ARG A 449 22.65 -6.93 21.15
CA ARG A 449 23.38 -6.19 22.20
C ARG A 449 23.97 -7.13 23.25
N ASP A 450 23.20 -8.11 23.70
CA ASP A 450 23.63 -9.08 24.72
C ASP A 450 24.80 -9.92 24.20
N ASP A 451 24.72 -10.37 22.95
CA ASP A 451 25.76 -11.15 22.29
C ASP A 451 27.06 -10.35 22.14
N LEU A 452 26.97 -9.10 21.67
CA LEU A 452 28.12 -8.18 21.62
C LEU A 452 28.70 -7.92 23.01
N GLY A 453 27.86 -7.78 24.04
CA GLY A 453 28.28 -7.56 25.43
C GLY A 453 29.01 -8.75 26.03
N ALA A 454 28.59 -9.97 25.72
CA ALA A 454 29.27 -11.19 26.14
C ALA A 454 30.68 -11.31 25.53
N GLU A 455 30.85 -10.93 24.26
CA GLU A 455 32.17 -10.90 23.60
C GLU A 455 33.14 -9.90 24.25
N PHE A 456 32.64 -8.76 24.75
CA PHE A 456 33.46 -7.79 25.49
C PHE A 456 33.87 -8.25 26.90
N GLN A 457 33.09 -9.13 27.54
CA GLN A 457 33.42 -9.68 28.87
C GLN A 457 34.43 -10.84 28.80
N MET A 458 34.64 -11.42 27.61
CA MET A 458 35.60 -12.51 27.38
C MET A 458 36.99 -12.03 26.93
N LEU A 459 37.13 -10.76 26.56
CA LEU A 459 38.39 -10.07 26.21
C LEU A 459 38.96 -9.35 27.43
#